data_AF-A0AAN7UAS1-F1
#
_entry.id   AF-A0AAN7UAS1-F1
#
_cell.length_a   1.000
_cell.length_b   1.000
_cell.length_c   1.000
_cell.angle_alpha   90.00
_cell.angle_beta   90.00
_cell.angle_gamma   90.00
#
_symmetry.space_group_name_H-M   'P 1'
#
loop_
_entity.id
_entity.type
_entity.pdbx_description
1 polymer ?
#
loop_
_entity_poly.entity_id
_entity_poly.type
_entity_poly.pdbx_seq_one_letter_code
_entity_poly.pdbx_strand_id
1 'polypeptide(L)'
;MIKIKNEDDIFLFYIWRNIFLKNVILNSLRESNKSYSISIKTNKELLNFKFRQYIKHLFYCSNEIFSIGDIPPSVKSLTFGNEFNQMIIPGSIPQSVQSLTFGENFNQEISVGSIPPSVQHLTFGKNFNGKIYSDSLPSSIKSITFGHFFNKKLSTEIIPFGVESLTFGHCYNKILSPGSVPSSIKHLTFGYCFNRKISIPLGLESLTLGYNFNQVISPGSIPTSVKSLTFTGPYYQKLLPGLIPSSVQTLILSLWNQQIFEDSIPPSVTSLTFSNLFDQRVSIPSSVTSLNICEKLYKRIYKFSSLSNIRSLAIDRQHDPHLSEFPIPPNVKSLRLGCDHNQKLYPGFIPFGVESLTFGNNFNRPLFLGSIPSSVKSLEFGKYFNQPLLPDLIPSGVESLKFGSHFNQILIQNSIPPTVKSLTFGNNFNQNLTQYSIPSSIETLEFGDQFNKQILEHTIPPSVQTLKFGLSFNQILKKGSIPSSIKSLTFGENFCNSLSFVPSSVKLLTLGKHFGLNQPVECELIPPSVEFLTFTSGFSFVLPKNSIPSSVRSLTFHDDFNKVLSQDSIPSSVFYFKSGDDKNDGE
;
A
#
# COMPACT_ATOMS: atom_id res chain seq x y z
N MET A 1 51.09 -32.52 3.52
CA MET A 1 50.27 -33.39 2.66
C MET A 1 48.96 -33.67 3.38
N ILE A 2 47.85 -33.05 2.96
CA ILE A 2 46.52 -33.38 3.50
C ILE A 2 45.96 -34.51 2.64
N LYS A 3 45.75 -35.70 3.22
CA LYS A 3 45.12 -36.84 2.56
C LYS A 3 43.60 -36.57 2.49
N ILE A 4 43.12 -36.19 1.31
CA ILE A 4 41.68 -36.09 1.00
C ILE A 4 41.17 -37.51 0.70
N LYS A 5 40.01 -37.87 1.27
CA LYS A 5 39.57 -39.26 1.48
C LYS A 5 38.44 -39.75 0.56
N ASN A 6 38.03 -38.99 -0.45
CA ASN A 6 36.97 -39.42 -1.37
C ASN A 6 37.12 -38.77 -2.76
N GLU A 7 36.73 -39.47 -3.84
CA GLU A 7 36.86 -38.96 -5.22
C GLU A 7 36.03 -37.69 -5.46
N ASP A 8 34.87 -37.57 -4.82
CA ASP A 8 34.03 -36.36 -4.87
C ASP A 8 34.71 -35.16 -4.21
N ASP A 9 35.43 -35.36 -3.10
CA ASP A 9 36.19 -34.31 -2.43
C ASP A 9 37.41 -33.90 -3.25
N ILE A 10 38.02 -34.84 -3.97
CA ILE A 10 39.12 -34.57 -4.91
C ILE A 10 38.60 -33.73 -6.08
N PHE A 11 37.43 -34.07 -6.63
CA PHE A 11 36.79 -33.33 -7.71
C PHE A 11 36.39 -31.91 -7.28
N LEU A 12 35.73 -31.76 -6.12
CA LEU A 12 35.44 -30.46 -5.50
C LEU A 12 36.73 -29.67 -5.23
N PHE A 13 37.78 -30.30 -4.73
CA PHE A 13 39.08 -29.67 -4.49
C PHE A 13 39.70 -29.10 -5.77
N TYR A 14 39.64 -29.83 -6.89
CA TYR A 14 40.11 -29.32 -8.19
C TYR A 14 39.23 -28.20 -8.75
N ILE A 15 37.91 -28.28 -8.59
CA ILE A 15 36.97 -27.22 -8.98
C ILE A 15 37.22 -25.93 -8.18
N TRP A 16 37.40 -26.02 -6.86
CA TRP A 16 37.62 -24.86 -5.99
C TRP A 16 39.02 -24.26 -6.09
N ARG A 17 40.02 -25.00 -6.60
CA ARG A 17 41.35 -24.45 -6.95
C ARG A 17 41.41 -23.84 -8.35
N ASN A 18 40.50 -24.22 -9.23
CA ASN A 18 40.36 -23.58 -10.53
C ASN A 18 39.64 -22.23 -10.34
N ILE A 19 40.41 -21.15 -10.39
CA ILE A 19 39.93 -19.78 -10.14
C ILE A 19 38.76 -19.42 -11.06
N PHE A 20 38.80 -19.87 -12.32
CA PHE A 20 37.73 -19.64 -13.29
C PHE A 20 36.45 -20.38 -12.89
N LEU A 21 36.50 -21.69 -12.65
CA LEU A 21 35.33 -22.48 -12.25
C LEU A 21 34.75 -22.04 -10.90
N LYS A 22 35.61 -21.75 -9.92
CA LYS A 22 35.22 -21.17 -8.63
C LYS A 22 34.49 -19.84 -8.83
N ASN A 23 35.00 -18.94 -9.66
CA ASN A 23 34.36 -17.66 -9.93
C ASN A 23 33.04 -17.83 -10.69
N VAL A 24 32.97 -18.77 -11.65
CA VAL A 24 31.72 -19.09 -12.38
C VAL A 24 30.67 -19.67 -11.43
N ILE A 25 31.04 -20.56 -10.52
CA ILE A 25 30.14 -21.15 -9.52
C ILE A 25 29.69 -20.10 -8.51
N LEU A 26 30.61 -19.31 -7.95
CA LEU A 26 30.27 -18.24 -7.01
C LEU A 26 29.41 -17.16 -7.68
N ASN A 27 29.67 -16.83 -8.94
CA ASN A 27 28.83 -15.90 -9.70
C ASN A 27 27.46 -16.51 -9.97
N SER A 28 27.37 -17.77 -10.39
CA SER A 28 26.09 -18.47 -10.59
C SER A 28 25.27 -18.57 -9.31
N LEU A 29 25.91 -18.83 -8.16
CA LEU A 29 25.29 -18.82 -6.83
C LEU A 29 24.81 -17.40 -6.47
N ARG A 30 25.65 -16.38 -6.70
CA ARG A 30 25.32 -14.97 -6.50
C ARG A 30 24.12 -14.54 -7.35
N GLU A 31 24.06 -14.95 -8.61
CA GLU A 31 22.96 -14.67 -9.54
C GLU A 31 21.68 -15.42 -9.17
N SER A 32 21.80 -16.68 -8.69
CA SER A 32 20.66 -17.46 -8.24
C SER A 32 19.99 -16.93 -6.96
N ASN A 33 20.76 -16.20 -6.13
CA ASN A 33 20.30 -15.54 -4.91
C ASN A 33 19.61 -14.19 -5.17
N LYS A 34 19.71 -13.64 -6.39
CA LYS A 34 19.01 -12.41 -6.77
C LYS A 34 17.57 -12.75 -7.18
N SER A 35 16.60 -12.01 -6.66
CA SER A 35 15.19 -12.12 -7.11
C SER A 35 14.96 -11.19 -8.30
N TYR A 36 15.30 -11.67 -9.50
CA TYR A 36 15.09 -10.92 -10.73
C TYR A 36 13.59 -10.80 -11.03
N SER A 37 13.11 -9.56 -11.02
CA SER A 37 11.78 -9.17 -11.47
C SER A 37 11.93 -8.37 -12.76
N ILE A 38 11.38 -8.84 -13.88
CA ILE A 38 11.59 -8.22 -15.19
C ILE A 38 10.28 -8.06 -15.96
N SER A 39 10.18 -6.95 -16.69
CA SER A 39 9.12 -6.68 -17.65
C SER A 39 9.62 -6.90 -19.07
N ILE A 40 8.99 -7.81 -19.81
CA ILE A 40 9.39 -8.18 -21.18
C ILE A 40 8.30 -7.80 -22.18
N LYS A 41 8.67 -7.17 -23.29
CA LYS A 41 7.75 -6.71 -24.32
C LYS A 41 7.62 -7.65 -25.52
N THR A 42 8.56 -8.55 -25.74
CA THR A 42 8.55 -9.51 -26.86
C THR A 42 9.17 -10.86 -26.47
N ASN A 43 8.84 -11.96 -27.17
CA ASN A 43 9.49 -13.25 -26.94
C ASN A 43 10.99 -13.21 -27.22
N LYS A 44 11.41 -12.49 -28.26
CA LYS A 44 12.81 -12.35 -28.62
C LYS A 44 13.63 -11.73 -27.49
N GLU A 45 13.07 -10.74 -26.81
CA GLU A 45 13.68 -10.13 -25.63
C GLU A 45 13.79 -11.13 -24.46
N LEU A 46 12.73 -11.92 -24.21
CA LEU A 46 12.78 -12.96 -23.16
C LEU A 46 13.88 -13.99 -23.44
N LEU A 47 13.98 -14.46 -24.69
CA LEU A 47 14.93 -15.50 -25.09
C LEU A 47 16.38 -15.01 -25.07
N ASN A 48 16.61 -13.75 -25.46
CA ASN A 48 17.94 -13.14 -25.50
C ASN A 48 18.38 -12.53 -24.18
N PHE A 49 17.51 -12.51 -23.15
CA PHE A 49 17.85 -11.94 -21.86
C PHE A 49 18.99 -12.73 -21.19
N LYS A 50 20.12 -12.05 -20.95
CA LYS A 50 21.36 -12.67 -20.47
C LYS A 50 21.19 -13.50 -19.19
N PHE A 51 20.30 -13.09 -18.29
CA PHE A 51 20.05 -13.74 -17.00
C PHE A 51 18.73 -14.51 -16.95
N ARG A 52 18.20 -14.92 -18.12
CA ARG A 52 16.91 -15.60 -18.28
C ARG A 52 16.68 -16.74 -17.29
N GLN A 53 17.68 -17.58 -17.06
CA GLN A 53 17.59 -18.74 -16.16
C GLN A 53 17.51 -18.39 -14.67
N TYR A 54 17.61 -17.11 -14.30
CA TYR A 54 17.54 -16.64 -12.91
C TYR A 54 16.29 -15.80 -12.62
N ILE A 55 15.43 -15.52 -13.63
CA ILE A 55 14.19 -14.75 -13.46
C ILE A 55 13.28 -15.43 -12.45
N LYS A 56 12.81 -14.69 -11.43
CA LYS A 56 11.85 -15.16 -10.42
C LYS A 56 10.47 -14.55 -10.61
N HIS A 57 10.38 -13.31 -11.05
CA HIS A 57 9.11 -12.64 -11.35
C HIS A 57 9.15 -12.12 -12.78
N LEU A 58 8.20 -12.55 -13.61
CA LEU A 58 8.11 -12.16 -15.01
C LEU A 58 6.80 -11.41 -15.26
N PHE A 59 6.90 -10.16 -15.70
CA PHE A 59 5.79 -9.41 -16.28
C PHE A 59 5.91 -9.48 -17.80
N TYR A 60 5.00 -10.18 -18.46
CA TYR A 60 5.03 -10.43 -19.89
C TYR A 60 4.03 -9.52 -20.61
N CYS A 61 4.49 -8.40 -21.17
CA CYS A 61 3.66 -7.38 -21.79
C CYS A 61 3.25 -7.69 -23.24
N SER A 62 3.87 -8.70 -23.85
CA SER A 62 3.56 -9.03 -25.25
C SER A 62 2.20 -9.72 -25.36
N ASN A 63 1.61 -9.65 -26.55
CA ASN A 63 0.48 -10.49 -26.96
C ASN A 63 0.93 -11.59 -27.95
N GLU A 64 2.23 -11.90 -27.99
CA GLU A 64 2.77 -13.01 -28.77
C GLU A 64 2.41 -14.37 -28.15
N ILE A 65 2.29 -15.38 -28.99
CA ILE A 65 2.15 -16.77 -28.55
C ILE A 65 3.52 -17.24 -28.05
N PHE A 66 3.56 -17.88 -26.88
CA PHE A 66 4.77 -18.52 -26.36
C PHE A 66 4.64 -20.05 -26.39
N SER A 67 5.75 -20.71 -26.67
CA SER A 67 5.88 -22.16 -26.77
C SER A 67 6.39 -22.78 -25.47
N ILE A 68 6.34 -24.11 -25.41
CA ILE A 68 6.92 -24.86 -24.29
C ILE A 68 8.42 -24.55 -24.21
N GLY A 69 8.86 -24.11 -23.02
CA GLY A 69 10.25 -23.76 -22.77
C GLY A 69 10.59 -22.28 -22.94
N ASP A 70 9.70 -21.45 -23.48
CA ASP A 70 9.92 -20.00 -23.67
C ASP A 70 9.94 -19.21 -22.37
N ILE A 71 9.22 -19.68 -21.34
CA ILE A 71 9.30 -19.13 -19.99
C ILE A 71 10.28 -19.99 -19.18
N PRO A 72 11.33 -19.39 -18.58
CA PRO A 72 12.37 -20.16 -17.90
C PRO A 72 11.85 -20.86 -16.63
N PRO A 73 12.36 -22.05 -16.30
CA PRO A 73 11.92 -22.83 -15.14
C PRO A 73 12.29 -22.19 -13.79
N SER A 74 12.98 -21.05 -13.77
CA SER A 74 13.25 -20.30 -12.54
C SER A 74 12.08 -19.44 -12.08
N VAL A 75 11.12 -19.11 -12.96
CA VAL A 75 10.03 -18.15 -12.69
C VAL A 75 9.09 -18.71 -11.62
N LYS A 76 8.86 -17.91 -10.57
CA LYS A 76 7.93 -18.18 -9.46
C LYS A 76 6.65 -17.37 -9.55
N SER A 77 6.69 -16.19 -10.17
CA SER A 77 5.51 -15.37 -10.40
C SER A 77 5.46 -14.93 -11.86
N LEU A 78 4.33 -15.15 -12.52
CA LEU A 78 4.09 -14.76 -13.89
C LEU A 78 2.87 -13.85 -13.94
N THR A 79 3.03 -12.66 -14.50
CA THR A 79 1.94 -11.72 -14.74
C THR A 79 1.92 -11.35 -16.22
N PHE A 80 0.79 -11.57 -16.88
CA PHE A 80 0.57 -11.14 -18.25
C PHE A 80 0.13 -9.67 -18.28
N GLY A 81 0.65 -8.91 -19.23
CA GLY A 81 0.27 -7.52 -19.46
C GLY A 81 -1.13 -7.39 -20.05
N ASN A 82 -1.66 -6.17 -20.00
CA ASN A 82 -3.06 -5.90 -20.27
C ASN A 82 -3.57 -6.38 -21.64
N GLU A 83 -2.73 -6.37 -22.67
CA GLU A 83 -3.10 -6.76 -24.03
C GLU A 83 -3.01 -8.27 -24.32
N PHE A 84 -2.44 -9.07 -23.40
CA PHE A 84 -2.28 -10.50 -23.62
C PHE A 84 -3.63 -11.22 -23.68
N ASN A 85 -3.91 -11.88 -24.80
CA ASN A 85 -5.15 -12.63 -25.04
C ASN A 85 -4.91 -13.85 -25.94
N GLN A 86 -3.74 -14.47 -25.84
CA GLN A 86 -3.44 -15.72 -26.56
C GLN A 86 -3.86 -16.95 -25.76
N MET A 87 -4.15 -18.06 -26.45
CA MET A 87 -4.43 -19.34 -25.79
C MET A 87 -3.20 -19.83 -25.03
N ILE A 88 -3.42 -20.40 -23.83
CA ILE A 88 -2.35 -20.99 -23.02
C ILE A 88 -2.14 -22.44 -23.44
N ILE A 89 -1.05 -22.69 -24.15
CA ILE A 89 -0.64 -24.03 -24.56
C ILE A 89 -0.30 -24.86 -23.31
N PRO A 90 -0.87 -26.05 -23.11
CA PRO A 90 -0.55 -26.89 -21.95
C PRO A 90 0.96 -27.14 -21.82
N GLY A 91 1.50 -26.93 -20.61
CA GLY A 91 2.93 -27.06 -20.32
C GLY A 91 3.81 -25.88 -20.73
N SER A 92 3.25 -24.84 -21.37
CA SER A 92 4.00 -23.62 -21.75
C SER A 92 4.38 -22.75 -20.56
N ILE A 93 3.58 -22.78 -19.48
CA ILE A 93 3.91 -22.15 -18.19
C ILE A 93 4.65 -23.18 -17.33
N PRO A 94 5.85 -22.88 -16.82
CA PRO A 94 6.68 -23.86 -16.14
C PRO A 94 6.14 -24.23 -14.75
N GLN A 95 6.47 -25.45 -14.31
CA GLN A 95 6.10 -26.03 -13.01
C GLN A 95 6.67 -25.28 -11.79
N SER A 96 7.48 -24.26 -11.99
CA SER A 96 8.01 -23.42 -10.93
C SER A 96 7.08 -22.28 -10.52
N VAL A 97 6.11 -21.90 -11.36
CA VAL A 97 5.22 -20.75 -11.15
C VAL A 97 4.22 -21.03 -10.02
N GLN A 98 4.28 -20.21 -8.97
CA GLN A 98 3.40 -20.28 -7.79
C GLN A 98 2.31 -19.19 -7.83
N SER A 99 2.53 -18.09 -8.52
CA SER A 99 1.54 -17.02 -8.67
C SER A 99 1.37 -16.67 -10.14
N LEU A 100 0.12 -16.70 -10.63
CA LEU A 100 -0.23 -16.44 -12.01
C LEU A 100 -1.32 -15.37 -12.10
N THR A 101 -1.04 -14.30 -12.84
CA THR A 101 -1.98 -13.19 -13.05
C THR A 101 -2.16 -12.94 -14.54
N PHE A 102 -3.39 -12.95 -15.02
CA PHE A 102 -3.73 -12.59 -16.39
C PHE A 102 -4.02 -11.09 -16.52
N GLY A 103 -3.62 -10.51 -17.65
CA GLY A 103 -3.86 -9.11 -17.97
C GLY A 103 -5.31 -8.83 -18.37
N GLU A 104 -5.67 -7.54 -18.38
CA GLU A 104 -7.05 -7.06 -18.57
C GLU A 104 -7.83 -7.69 -19.73
N ASN A 105 -7.21 -7.88 -20.90
CA ASN A 105 -7.88 -8.35 -22.12
C ASN A 105 -7.96 -9.87 -22.26
N PHE A 106 -7.33 -10.65 -21.37
CA PHE A 106 -7.32 -12.10 -21.47
C PHE A 106 -8.75 -12.68 -21.35
N ASN A 107 -9.19 -13.39 -22.38
CA ASN A 107 -10.54 -13.96 -22.46
C ASN A 107 -10.57 -15.31 -23.21
N GLN A 108 -9.46 -16.05 -23.20
CA GLN A 108 -9.39 -17.39 -23.80
C GLN A 108 -9.94 -18.45 -22.85
N GLU A 109 -10.27 -19.63 -23.38
CA GLU A 109 -10.68 -20.78 -22.55
C GLU A 109 -9.50 -21.36 -21.74
N ILE A 110 -9.79 -21.93 -20.57
CA ILE A 110 -8.82 -22.58 -19.70
C ILE A 110 -9.03 -24.09 -19.76
N SER A 111 -8.13 -24.76 -20.46
CA SER A 111 -8.13 -26.21 -20.68
C SER A 111 -7.23 -26.93 -19.67
N VAL A 112 -7.39 -28.26 -19.60
CA VAL A 112 -6.56 -29.11 -18.74
C VAL A 112 -5.08 -28.93 -19.08
N GLY A 113 -4.26 -28.68 -18.06
CA GLY A 113 -2.82 -28.47 -18.20
C GLY A 113 -2.40 -27.05 -18.60
N SER A 114 -3.33 -26.12 -18.87
CA SER A 114 -3.00 -24.71 -19.12
C SER A 114 -2.40 -24.03 -17.88
N ILE A 115 -2.87 -24.39 -16.68
CA ILE A 115 -2.36 -23.86 -15.40
C ILE A 115 -1.51 -24.95 -14.72
N PRO A 116 -0.23 -24.70 -14.39
CA PRO A 116 0.62 -25.74 -13.83
C PRO A 116 0.27 -26.06 -12.35
N PRO A 117 0.42 -27.31 -11.91
CA PRO A 117 0.08 -27.78 -10.55
C PRO A 117 0.89 -27.17 -9.40
N SER A 118 1.78 -26.23 -9.65
CA SER A 118 2.45 -25.45 -8.61
C SER A 118 1.78 -24.11 -8.27
N VAL A 119 0.82 -23.66 -9.08
CA VAL A 119 0.14 -22.37 -8.88
C VAL A 119 -0.71 -22.39 -7.62
N GLN A 120 -0.41 -21.48 -6.69
CA GLN A 120 -1.14 -21.25 -5.45
C GLN A 120 -2.07 -20.04 -5.54
N HIS A 121 -1.72 -19.02 -6.33
CA HIS A 121 -2.51 -17.81 -6.50
C HIS A 121 -2.83 -17.58 -7.98
N LEU A 122 -4.11 -17.49 -8.31
CA LEU A 122 -4.59 -17.30 -9.67
C LEU A 122 -5.51 -16.07 -9.76
N THR A 123 -5.14 -15.11 -10.59
CA THR A 123 -5.94 -13.90 -10.84
C THR A 123 -6.26 -13.78 -12.32
N PHE A 124 -7.54 -13.65 -12.65
CA PHE A 124 -8.00 -13.40 -14.01
C PHE A 124 -8.17 -11.90 -14.27
N GLY A 125 -7.87 -11.50 -15.51
CA GLY A 125 -8.02 -10.12 -15.96
C GLY A 125 -9.47 -9.69 -16.14
N LYS A 126 -9.68 -8.37 -16.26
CA LYS A 126 -10.98 -7.70 -16.33
C LYS A 126 -11.97 -8.35 -17.30
N ASN A 127 -11.53 -8.69 -18.52
CA ASN A 127 -12.36 -9.18 -19.62
C ASN A 127 -12.58 -10.69 -19.63
N PHE A 128 -11.96 -11.43 -18.71
CA PHE A 128 -12.07 -12.88 -18.68
C PHE A 128 -13.52 -13.33 -18.42
N ASN A 129 -14.08 -14.02 -19.41
CA ASN A 129 -15.37 -14.69 -19.38
C ASN A 129 -15.32 -15.98 -20.22
N GLY A 130 -14.11 -16.50 -20.46
CA GLY A 130 -13.86 -17.77 -21.14
C GLY A 130 -14.39 -18.96 -20.34
N LYS A 131 -14.54 -20.10 -21.01
CA LYS A 131 -14.94 -21.35 -20.36
C LYS A 131 -13.77 -21.92 -19.56
N ILE A 132 -14.06 -22.42 -18.37
CA ILE A 132 -13.13 -23.18 -17.52
C ILE A 132 -13.62 -24.62 -17.53
N TYR A 133 -12.80 -25.54 -18.03
CA TYR A 133 -13.15 -26.96 -18.09
C TYR A 133 -12.93 -27.64 -16.73
N SER A 134 -13.63 -28.75 -16.47
CA SER A 134 -13.34 -29.60 -15.29
C SER A 134 -11.85 -29.99 -15.29
N ASP A 135 -11.26 -30.08 -14.09
CA ASP A 135 -9.84 -30.42 -13.86
C ASP A 135 -8.80 -29.47 -14.50
N SER A 136 -9.23 -28.32 -15.03
CA SER A 136 -8.31 -27.32 -15.61
C SER A 136 -7.61 -26.45 -14.57
N LEU A 137 -8.18 -26.37 -13.36
CA LEU A 137 -7.58 -25.67 -12.22
C LEU A 137 -6.92 -26.70 -11.29
N PRO A 138 -5.62 -26.57 -10.98
CA PRO A 138 -4.93 -27.53 -10.11
C PRO A 138 -5.30 -27.41 -8.62
N SER A 139 -5.22 -28.54 -7.90
CA SER A 139 -5.55 -28.65 -6.47
C SER A 139 -4.61 -27.88 -5.52
N SER A 140 -3.47 -27.40 -6.02
CA SER A 140 -2.54 -26.57 -5.26
C SER A 140 -3.02 -25.12 -5.08
N ILE A 141 -4.03 -24.68 -5.84
CA ILE A 141 -4.54 -23.31 -5.76
C ILE A 141 -5.14 -23.05 -4.38
N LYS A 142 -4.70 -21.95 -3.77
CA LYS A 142 -5.17 -21.41 -2.49
C LYS A 142 -6.08 -20.20 -2.66
N SER A 143 -5.90 -19.41 -3.71
CA SER A 143 -6.71 -18.22 -3.97
C SER A 143 -7.05 -18.06 -5.44
N ILE A 144 -8.31 -17.77 -5.73
CA ILE A 144 -8.82 -17.45 -7.08
C ILE A 144 -9.51 -16.08 -7.05
N THR A 145 -9.13 -15.22 -7.99
CA THR A 145 -9.79 -13.93 -8.23
C THR A 145 -10.28 -13.90 -9.67
N PHE A 146 -11.60 -13.82 -9.86
CA PHE A 146 -12.21 -13.62 -11.17
C PHE A 146 -12.30 -12.14 -11.54
N GLY A 147 -12.09 -11.84 -12.81
CA GLY A 147 -12.16 -10.49 -13.35
C GLY A 147 -13.57 -9.92 -13.47
N HIS A 148 -13.64 -8.64 -13.82
CA HIS A 148 -14.84 -7.82 -13.86
C HIS A 148 -16.01 -8.44 -14.64
N PHE A 149 -15.76 -9.01 -15.81
CA PHE A 149 -16.81 -9.50 -16.71
C PHE A 149 -17.15 -11.00 -16.58
N PHE A 150 -16.47 -11.74 -15.68
CA PHE A 150 -16.71 -13.17 -15.50
C PHE A 150 -18.14 -13.45 -15.04
N ASN A 151 -18.91 -14.22 -15.82
CA ASN A 151 -20.31 -14.54 -15.50
C ASN A 151 -20.72 -15.93 -16.04
N LYS A 152 -19.82 -16.91 -15.97
CA LYS A 152 -20.10 -18.31 -16.31
C LYS A 152 -20.60 -19.09 -15.09
N LYS A 153 -21.35 -20.16 -15.33
CA LYS A 153 -21.82 -21.05 -14.25
C LYS A 153 -20.62 -21.86 -13.73
N LEU A 154 -20.47 -21.95 -12.41
CA LEU A 154 -19.49 -22.82 -11.76
C LEU A 154 -20.17 -24.09 -11.26
N SER A 155 -19.78 -25.25 -11.78
CA SER A 155 -20.16 -26.57 -11.26
C SER A 155 -19.23 -27.00 -10.12
N THR A 156 -19.59 -28.08 -9.43
CA THR A 156 -18.90 -28.68 -8.28
C THR A 156 -17.44 -29.07 -8.54
N GLU A 157 -17.04 -29.22 -9.80
CA GLU A 157 -15.72 -29.74 -10.21
C GLU A 157 -14.75 -28.65 -10.70
N ILE A 158 -15.21 -27.41 -10.87
CA ILE A 158 -14.37 -26.36 -11.45
C ILE A 158 -13.42 -25.76 -10.40
N ILE A 159 -13.91 -25.55 -9.17
CA ILE A 159 -13.10 -24.97 -8.09
C ILE A 159 -12.48 -26.11 -7.29
N PRO A 160 -11.14 -26.26 -7.27
CA PRO A 160 -10.50 -27.39 -6.62
C PRO A 160 -10.70 -27.41 -5.10
N PHE A 161 -10.69 -28.61 -4.52
CA PHE A 161 -10.63 -28.78 -3.08
C PHE A 161 -9.28 -28.25 -2.57
N GLY A 162 -9.29 -27.34 -1.58
CA GLY A 162 -8.09 -26.72 -1.04
C GLY A 162 -7.96 -25.21 -1.28
N VAL A 163 -8.81 -24.65 -2.16
CA VAL A 163 -8.95 -23.19 -2.30
C VAL A 163 -9.50 -22.62 -1.00
N GLU A 164 -8.85 -21.59 -0.48
CA GLU A 164 -9.18 -20.91 0.78
C GLU A 164 -9.81 -19.53 0.55
N SER A 165 -9.51 -18.88 -0.58
CA SER A 165 -10.06 -17.57 -0.94
C SER A 165 -10.64 -17.58 -2.36
N LEU A 166 -11.89 -17.11 -2.49
CA LEU A 166 -12.58 -16.99 -3.77
C LEU A 166 -13.23 -15.61 -3.90
N THR A 167 -12.81 -14.86 -4.92
CA THR A 167 -13.33 -13.53 -5.23
C THR A 167 -13.97 -13.51 -6.62
N PHE A 168 -15.24 -13.10 -6.68
CA PHE A 168 -15.95 -12.86 -7.93
C PHE A 168 -15.88 -11.38 -8.33
N GLY A 169 -15.68 -11.14 -9.62
CA GLY A 169 -15.70 -9.80 -10.18
C GLY A 169 -17.09 -9.19 -10.33
N HIS A 170 -17.12 -7.96 -10.85
CA HIS A 170 -18.28 -7.07 -10.89
C HIS A 170 -19.55 -7.70 -11.48
N CYS A 171 -19.47 -8.41 -12.60
CA CYS A 171 -20.64 -8.85 -13.37
C CYS A 171 -21.17 -10.25 -12.99
N TYR A 172 -20.51 -10.97 -12.08
CA TYR A 172 -20.92 -12.34 -11.74
C TYR A 172 -22.31 -12.37 -11.09
N ASN A 173 -23.26 -13.11 -11.69
CA ASN A 173 -24.64 -13.19 -11.19
C ASN A 173 -25.31 -14.54 -11.51
N LYS A 174 -24.54 -15.63 -11.43
CA LYS A 174 -25.05 -17.00 -11.60
C LYS A 174 -25.34 -17.65 -10.26
N ILE A 175 -26.30 -18.59 -10.27
CA ILE A 175 -26.62 -19.40 -9.09
C ILE A 175 -25.45 -20.35 -8.83
N LEU A 176 -25.00 -20.40 -7.57
CA LEU A 176 -24.06 -21.40 -7.09
C LEU A 176 -24.86 -22.58 -6.55
N SER A 177 -24.79 -23.73 -7.22
CA SER A 177 -25.41 -24.95 -6.73
C SER A 177 -24.74 -25.39 -5.42
N PRO A 178 -25.45 -26.12 -4.53
CA PRO A 178 -24.80 -26.75 -3.38
C PRO A 178 -23.57 -27.56 -3.82
N GLY A 179 -22.43 -27.32 -3.17
CA GLY A 179 -21.14 -27.92 -3.52
C GLY A 179 -20.32 -27.20 -4.60
N SER A 180 -20.86 -26.20 -5.32
CA SER A 180 -20.08 -25.39 -6.29
C SER A 180 -18.97 -24.57 -5.64
N VAL A 181 -19.10 -24.28 -4.34
CA VAL A 181 -18.07 -23.63 -3.53
C VAL A 181 -17.57 -24.66 -2.52
N PRO A 182 -16.28 -25.06 -2.57
CA PRO A 182 -15.73 -26.07 -1.68
C PRO A 182 -15.79 -25.67 -0.21
N SER A 183 -15.85 -26.65 0.69
CA SER A 183 -15.88 -26.44 2.14
C SER A 183 -14.56 -25.87 2.70
N SER A 184 -13.47 -25.93 1.94
CA SER A 184 -12.16 -25.36 2.29
C SER A 184 -12.12 -23.83 2.23
N ILE A 185 -13.10 -23.18 1.61
CA ILE A 185 -13.15 -21.73 1.44
C ILE A 185 -13.34 -21.05 2.80
N LYS A 186 -12.39 -20.19 3.15
CA LYS A 186 -12.40 -19.32 4.34
C LYS A 186 -12.83 -17.89 4.00
N HIS A 187 -12.57 -17.42 2.78
CA HIS A 187 -12.91 -16.07 2.35
C HIS A 187 -13.69 -16.10 1.03
N LEU A 188 -14.89 -15.53 1.04
CA LEU A 188 -15.77 -15.49 -0.13
C LEU A 188 -16.26 -14.06 -0.36
N THR A 189 -15.96 -13.53 -1.55
CA THR A 189 -16.32 -12.17 -1.95
C THR A 189 -17.10 -12.17 -3.25
N PHE A 190 -18.27 -11.51 -3.24
CA PHE A 190 -19.07 -11.28 -4.42
C PHE A 190 -18.94 -9.84 -4.94
N GLY A 191 -18.89 -9.68 -6.26
CA GLY A 191 -18.85 -8.39 -6.92
C GLY A 191 -20.23 -7.72 -7.06
N TYR A 192 -20.23 -6.55 -7.71
CA TYR A 192 -21.35 -5.61 -7.77
C TYR A 192 -22.71 -6.22 -8.17
N CYS A 193 -22.77 -7.00 -9.24
CA CYS A 193 -24.02 -7.47 -9.85
C CYS A 193 -24.66 -8.69 -9.17
N PHE A 194 -23.97 -9.33 -8.22
CA PHE A 194 -24.42 -10.60 -7.66
C PHE A 194 -25.70 -10.44 -6.83
N ASN A 195 -26.77 -11.14 -7.21
CA ASN A 195 -28.05 -11.11 -6.51
C ASN A 195 -28.79 -12.46 -6.63
N ARG A 196 -28.16 -13.55 -6.20
CA ARG A 196 -28.73 -14.91 -6.20
C ARG A 196 -28.70 -15.52 -4.80
N LYS A 197 -29.59 -16.48 -4.53
CA LYS A 197 -29.56 -17.25 -3.28
C LYS A 197 -28.20 -17.94 -3.14
N ILE A 198 -27.63 -17.90 -1.93
CA ILE A 198 -26.29 -18.43 -1.63
C ILE A 198 -26.44 -19.60 -0.67
N SER A 199 -25.75 -20.69 -0.96
CA SER A 199 -25.44 -21.74 0.02
C SER A 199 -24.02 -21.50 0.53
N ILE A 200 -23.88 -21.11 1.79
CA ILE A 200 -22.61 -20.69 2.38
C ILE A 200 -21.88 -21.91 2.96
N PRO A 201 -20.58 -22.13 2.66
CA PRO A 201 -19.83 -23.27 3.18
C PRO A 201 -19.61 -23.14 4.70
N LEU A 202 -19.72 -24.26 5.42
CA LEU A 202 -19.67 -24.29 6.89
C LEU A 202 -18.34 -23.82 7.49
N GLY A 203 -17.23 -23.85 6.74
CA GLY A 203 -15.90 -23.41 7.18
C GLY A 203 -15.59 -21.92 6.92
N LEU A 204 -16.55 -21.14 6.42
CA LEU A 204 -16.29 -19.77 5.98
C LEU A 204 -15.99 -18.82 7.15
N GLU A 205 -14.90 -18.07 7.08
CA GLU A 205 -14.50 -17.09 8.09
C GLU A 205 -14.87 -15.65 7.73
N SER A 206 -14.92 -15.32 6.43
CA SER A 206 -15.25 -13.98 5.93
C SER A 206 -16.19 -14.06 4.73
N LEU A 207 -17.29 -13.31 4.78
CA LEU A 207 -18.27 -13.19 3.71
C LEU A 207 -18.48 -11.74 3.32
N THR A 208 -18.25 -11.43 2.04
CA THR A 208 -18.58 -10.13 1.45
C THR A 208 -19.66 -10.32 0.38
N LEU A 209 -20.84 -9.77 0.65
CA LEU A 209 -21.98 -9.77 -0.26
C LEU A 209 -21.88 -8.59 -1.23
N GLY A 210 -22.17 -8.86 -2.50
CA GLY A 210 -22.09 -7.89 -3.59
C GLY A 210 -23.06 -6.73 -3.47
N TYR A 211 -22.81 -5.66 -4.24
CA TYR A 211 -23.53 -4.40 -4.11
C TYR A 211 -25.04 -4.51 -4.37
N ASN A 212 -25.44 -5.27 -5.40
CA ASN A 212 -26.84 -5.49 -5.76
C ASN A 212 -27.49 -6.64 -4.99
N PHE A 213 -26.80 -7.27 -4.02
CA PHE A 213 -27.34 -8.41 -3.31
C PHE A 213 -28.54 -7.99 -2.46
N ASN A 214 -29.71 -8.55 -2.74
CA ASN A 214 -30.96 -8.22 -2.06
C ASN A 214 -31.85 -9.46 -1.84
N GLN A 215 -31.25 -10.65 -1.75
CA GLN A 215 -31.98 -11.88 -1.47
C GLN A 215 -32.23 -12.02 0.04
N VAL A 216 -33.37 -12.62 0.40
CA VAL A 216 -33.69 -12.94 1.80
C VAL A 216 -32.67 -13.96 2.33
N ILE A 217 -32.04 -13.63 3.45
CA ILE A 217 -31.19 -14.56 4.23
C ILE A 217 -32.01 -15.02 5.43
N SER A 218 -32.21 -16.33 5.57
CA SER A 218 -32.92 -16.88 6.73
C SER A 218 -31.98 -17.00 7.93
N PRO A 219 -32.47 -16.81 9.18
CA PRO A 219 -31.68 -17.09 10.38
C PRO A 219 -31.03 -18.48 10.33
N GLY A 220 -29.76 -18.56 10.73
CA GLY A 220 -28.97 -19.80 10.63
C GLY A 220 -28.39 -20.14 9.24
N SER A 221 -28.69 -19.37 8.19
CA SER A 221 -28.11 -19.60 6.85
C SER A 221 -26.64 -19.21 6.75
N ILE A 222 -26.20 -18.25 7.57
CA ILE A 222 -24.79 -17.86 7.68
C ILE A 222 -24.16 -18.71 8.80
N PRO A 223 -23.14 -19.52 8.50
CA PRO A 223 -22.50 -20.38 9.49
C PRO A 223 -21.84 -19.62 10.64
N THR A 224 -21.76 -20.25 11.81
CA THR A 224 -21.11 -19.72 13.03
C THR A 224 -19.58 -19.72 12.97
N SER A 225 -18.99 -20.12 11.84
CA SER A 225 -17.56 -19.91 11.55
C SER A 225 -17.27 -18.49 11.07
N VAL A 226 -18.27 -17.76 10.57
CA VAL A 226 -18.08 -16.43 9.98
C VAL A 226 -17.77 -15.41 11.08
N LYS A 227 -16.60 -14.79 10.97
CA LYS A 227 -16.09 -13.74 11.87
C LYS A 227 -16.24 -12.34 11.27
N SER A 228 -16.24 -12.23 9.95
CA SER A 228 -16.42 -10.96 9.22
C SER A 228 -17.56 -11.06 8.23
N LEU A 229 -18.52 -10.14 8.32
CA LEU A 229 -19.67 -10.07 7.43
C LEU A 229 -19.80 -8.65 6.86
N THR A 230 -19.80 -8.55 5.54
CA THR A 230 -19.90 -7.28 4.83
C THR A 230 -21.05 -7.29 3.84
N PHE A 231 -21.96 -6.32 3.97
CA PHE A 231 -22.92 -5.92 2.94
C PHE A 231 -22.37 -4.67 2.27
N THR A 232 -22.05 -4.75 0.97
CA THR A 232 -21.37 -3.65 0.25
C THR A 232 -22.31 -2.62 -0.38
N GLY A 233 -23.56 -3.01 -0.63
CA GLY A 233 -24.57 -2.12 -1.21
C GLY A 233 -25.91 -2.24 -0.49
N PRO A 234 -26.93 -1.55 -1.01
CA PRO A 234 -28.20 -1.43 -0.31
C PRO A 234 -28.91 -2.79 -0.20
N TYR A 235 -29.19 -3.18 1.04
CA TYR A 235 -29.97 -4.38 1.36
C TYR A 235 -31.35 -3.95 1.87
N TYR A 236 -32.40 -4.33 1.15
CA TYR A 236 -33.78 -3.90 1.41
C TYR A 236 -34.61 -4.94 2.18
N GLN A 237 -34.02 -6.09 2.54
CA GLN A 237 -34.70 -7.08 3.38
C GLN A 237 -34.52 -6.75 4.87
N LYS A 238 -35.43 -7.27 5.70
CA LYS A 238 -35.36 -7.10 7.16
C LYS A 238 -34.18 -7.87 7.75
N LEU A 239 -33.40 -7.22 8.62
CA LEU A 239 -32.40 -7.89 9.43
C LEU A 239 -33.08 -8.50 10.66
N LEU A 240 -33.40 -9.78 10.61
CA LEU A 240 -34.03 -10.48 11.73
C LEU A 240 -32.98 -10.89 12.78
N PRO A 241 -33.37 -10.96 14.07
CA PRO A 241 -32.54 -11.59 15.10
C PRO A 241 -32.09 -13.00 14.69
N GLY A 242 -30.82 -13.32 14.94
CA GLY A 242 -30.21 -14.61 14.56
C GLY A 242 -29.82 -14.75 13.08
N LEU A 243 -30.00 -13.71 12.25
CA LEU A 243 -29.46 -13.68 10.89
C LEU A 243 -27.94 -13.55 10.91
N ILE A 244 -27.43 -12.59 11.69
CA ILE A 244 -26.00 -12.43 11.91
C ILE A 244 -25.58 -13.40 13.01
N PRO A 245 -24.67 -14.36 12.75
CA PRO A 245 -24.29 -15.35 13.73
C PRO A 245 -23.47 -14.72 14.86
N SER A 246 -23.56 -15.31 16.06
CA SER A 246 -22.87 -14.86 17.28
C SER A 246 -21.34 -15.00 17.25
N SER A 247 -20.79 -15.41 16.13
CA SER A 247 -19.35 -15.47 15.85
C SER A 247 -18.82 -14.20 15.18
N VAL A 248 -19.69 -13.37 14.61
CA VAL A 248 -19.28 -12.18 13.86
C VAL A 248 -18.69 -11.15 14.80
N GLN A 249 -17.45 -10.75 14.51
CA GLN A 249 -16.69 -9.73 15.23
C GLN A 249 -16.65 -8.41 14.44
N THR A 250 -16.59 -8.50 13.12
CA THR A 250 -16.62 -7.33 12.21
C THR A 250 -17.86 -7.36 11.36
N LEU A 251 -18.69 -6.32 11.49
CA LEU A 251 -19.91 -6.15 10.72
C LEU A 251 -19.86 -4.84 9.94
N ILE A 252 -19.97 -4.92 8.61
CA ILE A 252 -20.02 -3.75 7.73
C ILE A 252 -21.36 -3.75 7.01
N LEU A 253 -22.17 -2.72 7.26
CA LEU A 253 -23.48 -2.50 6.66
C LEU A 253 -23.40 -1.24 5.80
N SER A 254 -23.09 -1.42 4.52
CA SER A 254 -22.95 -0.30 3.58
C SER A 254 -24.26 0.01 2.88
N LEU A 255 -24.59 1.29 2.73
CA LEU A 255 -25.84 1.73 2.06
C LEU A 255 -27.10 1.13 2.68
N TRP A 256 -27.03 0.74 3.95
CA TRP A 256 -28.11 0.09 4.66
C TRP A 256 -29.16 1.15 5.05
N ASN A 257 -30.45 0.92 4.79
CA ASN A 257 -31.51 1.84 5.21
C ASN A 257 -32.73 1.14 5.83
N GLN A 258 -32.61 -0.14 6.18
CA GLN A 258 -33.69 -0.90 6.80
C GLN A 258 -33.62 -0.82 8.32
N GLN A 259 -34.77 -0.86 8.99
CA GLN A 259 -34.81 -0.92 10.44
C GLN A 259 -34.02 -2.12 10.97
N ILE A 260 -33.17 -1.88 11.96
CA ILE A 260 -32.44 -2.91 12.69
C ILE A 260 -33.22 -3.15 13.98
N PHE A 261 -33.72 -4.38 14.15
CA PHE A 261 -34.45 -4.75 15.36
C PHE A 261 -33.48 -4.93 16.52
N GLU A 262 -34.01 -4.86 17.75
CA GLU A 262 -33.28 -5.26 18.94
C GLU A 262 -32.72 -6.69 18.76
N ASP A 263 -31.52 -6.95 19.29
CA ASP A 263 -30.78 -8.22 19.17
C ASP A 263 -30.41 -8.68 17.75
N SER A 264 -30.60 -7.84 16.72
CA SER A 264 -30.20 -8.17 15.35
C SER A 264 -28.69 -8.10 15.12
N ILE A 265 -28.00 -7.28 15.90
CA ILE A 265 -26.53 -7.20 15.92
C ILE A 265 -26.05 -7.96 17.17
N PRO A 266 -25.32 -9.07 17.01
CA PRO A 266 -24.95 -9.91 18.15
C PRO A 266 -23.90 -9.24 19.04
N PRO A 267 -23.84 -9.59 20.34
CA PRO A 267 -22.88 -9.04 21.30
C PRO A 267 -21.43 -9.49 21.06
N SER A 268 -21.18 -10.30 20.03
CA SER A 268 -19.83 -10.63 19.57
C SER A 268 -19.19 -9.54 18.71
N VAL A 269 -20.00 -8.62 18.16
CA VAL A 269 -19.52 -7.57 17.26
C VAL A 269 -18.70 -6.56 18.04
N THR A 270 -17.44 -6.39 17.66
CA THR A 270 -16.50 -5.43 18.25
C THR A 270 -16.19 -4.26 17.32
N SER A 271 -16.29 -4.50 16.00
CA SER A 271 -16.14 -3.49 14.95
C SER A 271 -17.41 -3.39 14.13
N LEU A 272 -18.05 -2.22 14.14
CA LEU A 272 -19.32 -1.97 13.47
C LEU A 272 -19.19 -0.77 12.54
N THR A 273 -19.51 -0.97 11.27
CA THR A 273 -19.51 0.09 10.26
C THR A 273 -20.89 0.23 9.64
N PHE A 274 -21.41 1.45 9.65
CA PHE A 274 -22.55 1.87 8.86
C PHE A 274 -22.10 2.93 7.85
N SER A 275 -21.94 2.56 6.59
CA SER A 275 -21.59 3.53 5.55
C SER A 275 -22.86 4.08 4.88
N ASN A 276 -22.83 5.37 4.51
CA ASN A 276 -23.79 6.15 3.70
C ASN A 276 -25.29 5.75 3.76
N LEU A 277 -26.18 6.72 3.97
CA LEU A 277 -27.66 6.60 3.84
C LEU A 277 -28.45 5.95 4.99
N PHE A 278 -27.83 5.35 6.01
CA PHE A 278 -28.61 4.81 7.13
C PHE A 278 -29.22 5.97 7.94
N ASP A 279 -30.55 6.01 8.07
CA ASP A 279 -31.30 7.07 8.79
C ASP A 279 -32.35 6.49 9.77
N GLN A 280 -32.19 5.24 10.18
CA GLN A 280 -33.07 4.58 11.15
C GLN A 280 -32.46 4.61 12.56
N ARG A 281 -33.31 4.50 13.58
CA ARG A 281 -32.84 4.29 14.96
C ARG A 281 -32.16 2.93 15.08
N VAL A 282 -31.04 2.91 15.80
CA VAL A 282 -30.27 1.69 16.06
C VAL A 282 -29.69 1.71 17.47
N SER A 283 -29.71 0.56 18.13
CA SER A 283 -29.00 0.32 19.38
C SER A 283 -27.65 -0.29 19.06
N ILE A 284 -26.58 0.30 19.60
CA ILE A 284 -25.22 -0.20 19.42
C ILE A 284 -24.90 -1.17 20.57
N PRO A 285 -24.51 -2.43 20.30
CA PRO A 285 -24.13 -3.37 21.36
C PRO A 285 -22.97 -2.85 22.21
N SER A 286 -22.98 -3.19 23.50
CA SER A 286 -21.94 -2.77 24.44
C SER A 286 -20.56 -3.36 24.12
N SER A 287 -20.49 -4.45 23.35
CA SER A 287 -19.26 -5.07 22.86
C SER A 287 -18.52 -4.23 21.82
N VAL A 288 -19.20 -3.29 21.16
CA VAL A 288 -18.60 -2.47 20.10
C VAL A 288 -17.57 -1.53 20.71
N THR A 289 -16.35 -1.59 20.20
CA THR A 289 -15.22 -0.73 20.60
C THR A 289 -14.74 0.15 19.44
N SER A 290 -14.97 -0.29 18.19
CA SER A 290 -14.69 0.48 16.98
C SER A 290 -15.99 0.72 16.22
N LEU A 291 -16.36 1.99 16.06
CA LEU A 291 -17.59 2.40 15.39
C LEU A 291 -17.26 3.35 14.25
N ASN A 292 -17.71 3.01 13.05
CA ASN A 292 -17.69 3.89 11.90
C ASN A 292 -19.12 4.17 11.45
N ILE A 293 -19.53 5.43 11.47
CA ILE A 293 -20.89 5.84 11.17
C ILE A 293 -20.90 7.00 10.19
N CYS A 294 -21.93 7.08 9.35
CA CYS A 294 -22.26 8.32 8.66
C CYS A 294 -22.96 9.31 9.63
N GLU A 295 -22.83 10.61 9.36
CA GLU A 295 -23.42 11.66 10.22
C GLU A 295 -24.93 11.51 10.41
N LYS A 296 -25.69 11.07 9.39
CA LYS A 296 -27.15 10.90 9.51
C LYS A 296 -27.54 10.00 10.68
N LEU A 297 -26.68 9.05 11.04
CA LEU A 297 -26.92 8.15 12.16
C LEU A 297 -26.66 8.75 13.51
N TYR A 298 -25.82 9.79 13.58
CA TYR A 298 -25.54 10.46 14.82
C TYR A 298 -26.85 10.85 15.53
N LYS A 299 -27.82 11.41 14.79
CA LYS A 299 -29.12 11.85 15.32
C LYS A 299 -30.08 10.70 15.66
N ARG A 300 -29.78 9.48 15.22
CA ARG A 300 -30.67 8.31 15.31
C ARG A 300 -30.21 7.29 16.34
N ILE A 301 -28.93 7.32 16.73
CA ILE A 301 -28.41 6.47 17.81
C ILE A 301 -28.90 7.00 19.15
N TYR A 302 -29.64 6.16 19.88
CA TYR A 302 -30.14 6.51 21.20
C TYR A 302 -28.97 6.68 22.18
N LYS A 303 -28.93 7.82 22.88
CA LYS A 303 -27.87 8.19 23.85
C LYS A 303 -26.44 7.95 23.33
N PHE A 304 -26.13 8.45 22.13
CA PHE A 304 -24.81 8.30 21.51
C PHE A 304 -23.65 8.66 22.45
N SER A 305 -23.75 9.77 23.19
CA SER A 305 -22.74 10.20 24.15
C SER A 305 -22.55 9.27 25.36
N SER A 306 -23.49 8.36 25.62
CA SER A 306 -23.39 7.36 26.69
C SER A 306 -22.65 6.08 26.26
N LEU A 307 -22.21 5.98 25.01
CA LEU A 307 -21.48 4.83 24.48
C LEU A 307 -20.03 4.78 25.01
N SER A 308 -19.86 4.50 26.30
CA SER A 308 -18.59 4.50 27.02
C SER A 308 -17.58 3.44 26.54
N ASN A 309 -18.02 2.44 25.78
CA ASN A 309 -17.16 1.35 25.33
C ASN A 309 -16.39 1.68 24.04
N ILE A 310 -16.80 2.75 23.33
CA ILE A 310 -16.18 3.16 22.07
C ILE A 310 -14.79 3.74 22.34
N ARG A 311 -13.79 3.14 21.69
CA ARG A 311 -12.37 3.55 21.71
C ARG A 311 -11.93 4.16 20.39
N SER A 312 -12.50 3.70 19.28
CA SER A 312 -12.26 4.24 17.94
C SER A 312 -13.58 4.69 17.35
N LEU A 313 -13.67 5.97 16.98
CA LEU A 313 -14.83 6.55 16.33
C LEU A 313 -14.41 7.20 15.01
N ALA A 314 -15.00 6.73 13.92
CA ALA A 314 -14.96 7.42 12.64
C ALA A 314 -16.36 7.93 12.31
N ILE A 315 -16.45 9.21 12.01
CA ILE A 315 -17.64 9.83 11.45
C ILE A 315 -17.32 10.06 9.97
N ASP A 316 -18.01 9.42 9.04
CA ASP A 316 -17.84 9.60 7.60
C ASP A 316 -18.62 10.85 7.10
N ARG A 317 -18.72 11.06 5.77
CA ARG A 317 -19.42 12.16 5.05
C ARG A 317 -20.42 12.95 5.89
N GLN A 318 -20.21 14.26 5.90
CA GLN A 318 -20.87 15.21 6.78
C GLN A 318 -21.52 16.36 6.00
N HIS A 319 -22.82 16.28 5.74
CA HIS A 319 -23.54 17.32 4.99
C HIS A 319 -24.28 18.30 5.90
N ASP A 320 -24.40 18.04 7.19
CA ASP A 320 -25.12 18.90 8.13
C ASP A 320 -24.18 19.95 8.76
N PRO A 321 -24.55 21.25 8.77
CA PRO A 321 -23.83 22.31 9.44
C PRO A 321 -24.00 22.38 10.99
N HIS A 322 -24.72 21.43 11.63
CA HIS A 322 -24.99 21.44 13.08
C HIS A 322 -24.29 20.37 13.96
N LEU A 323 -23.45 19.47 13.43
CA LEU A 323 -22.63 18.51 14.22
C LEU A 323 -21.98 19.08 15.51
N SER A 324 -21.64 20.37 15.59
CA SER A 324 -21.09 20.99 16.80
C SER A 324 -21.98 20.92 18.06
N GLU A 325 -23.27 20.58 17.90
CA GLU A 325 -24.25 20.46 19.00
C GLU A 325 -24.22 19.08 19.70
N PHE A 326 -23.34 18.20 19.26
CA PHE A 326 -23.49 16.77 19.48
C PHE A 326 -22.25 16.12 20.14
N PRO A 327 -22.37 15.64 21.40
CA PRO A 327 -21.24 15.17 22.19
C PRO A 327 -20.70 13.79 21.77
N ILE A 328 -19.41 13.77 21.44
CA ILE A 328 -18.63 12.55 21.17
C ILE A 328 -18.52 11.71 22.47
N PRO A 329 -18.55 10.36 22.42
CA PRO A 329 -18.43 9.53 23.60
C PRO A 329 -17.12 9.79 24.36
N PRO A 330 -17.14 9.80 25.71
CA PRO A 330 -16.03 10.32 26.51
C PRO A 330 -14.76 9.47 26.47
N ASN A 331 -14.88 8.19 26.11
CA ASN A 331 -13.79 7.21 26.18
C ASN A 331 -13.07 6.96 24.85
N VAL A 332 -13.40 7.75 23.82
CA VAL A 332 -12.79 7.69 22.49
C VAL A 332 -11.31 8.08 22.58
N LYS A 333 -10.46 7.22 22.03
CA LYS A 333 -9.00 7.41 21.92
C LYS A 333 -8.57 7.79 20.50
N SER A 334 -9.26 7.28 19.48
CA SER A 334 -9.02 7.63 18.08
C SER A 334 -10.29 8.22 17.48
N LEU A 335 -10.20 9.44 16.96
CA LEU A 335 -11.31 10.17 16.37
C LEU A 335 -10.96 10.58 14.94
N ARG A 336 -11.78 10.17 13.98
CA ARG A 336 -11.75 10.66 12.61
C ARG A 336 -13.03 11.43 12.31
N LEU A 337 -12.89 12.70 11.95
CA LEU A 337 -13.99 13.54 11.50
C LEU A 337 -14.21 13.40 9.99
N GLY A 338 -15.47 13.50 9.56
CA GLY A 338 -15.90 13.17 8.19
C GLY A 338 -15.30 14.08 7.13
N CYS A 339 -15.20 13.57 5.90
CA CYS A 339 -14.56 14.28 4.78
C CYS A 339 -15.16 15.66 4.48
N ASP A 340 -16.44 15.86 4.82
CA ASP A 340 -17.15 17.12 4.61
C ASP A 340 -17.25 17.99 5.88
N HIS A 341 -16.68 17.55 7.02
CA HIS A 341 -16.67 18.32 8.26
C HIS A 341 -15.98 19.67 8.06
N ASN A 342 -16.74 20.77 8.19
CA ASN A 342 -16.19 22.12 8.04
C ASN A 342 -16.88 23.13 8.97
N GLN A 343 -17.27 22.67 10.15
CA GLN A 343 -17.87 23.51 11.19
C GLN A 343 -16.82 24.05 12.15
N LYS A 344 -17.22 25.05 12.95
CA LYS A 344 -16.39 25.59 14.02
C LYS A 344 -16.28 24.57 15.16
N LEU A 345 -15.05 24.36 15.65
CA LEU A 345 -14.75 23.50 16.79
C LEU A 345 -14.71 24.34 18.06
N TYR A 346 -15.77 24.31 18.85
CA TYR A 346 -15.77 24.97 20.16
C TYR A 346 -14.95 24.16 21.17
N PRO A 347 -14.31 24.82 22.16
CA PRO A 347 -13.63 24.11 23.25
C PRO A 347 -14.55 23.10 23.93
N GLY A 348 -14.05 21.87 24.10
CA GLY A 348 -14.80 20.76 24.69
C GLY A 348 -15.65 19.94 23.71
N PHE A 349 -15.76 20.32 22.44
CA PHE A 349 -16.43 19.50 21.42
C PHE A 349 -15.74 18.13 21.25
N ILE A 350 -14.42 18.15 21.16
CA ILE A 350 -13.59 16.93 21.15
C ILE A 350 -13.28 16.59 22.63
N PRO A 351 -13.65 15.40 23.12
CA PRO A 351 -13.51 15.05 24.52
C PRO A 351 -12.04 14.89 24.91
N PHE A 352 -11.73 15.26 26.15
CA PHE A 352 -10.44 14.96 26.75
C PHE A 352 -10.25 13.44 26.81
N GLY A 353 -9.11 12.95 26.33
CA GLY A 353 -8.80 11.53 26.23
C GLY A 353 -8.56 11.05 24.80
N VAL A 354 -8.99 11.80 23.79
CA VAL A 354 -8.62 11.55 22.38
C VAL A 354 -7.11 11.74 22.22
N GLU A 355 -6.44 10.71 21.71
CA GLU A 355 -4.99 10.64 21.51
C GLU A 355 -4.62 10.75 20.02
N SER A 356 -5.49 10.31 19.12
CA SER A 356 -5.32 10.44 17.67
C SER A 356 -6.51 11.17 17.06
N LEU A 357 -6.26 12.28 16.38
CA LEU A 357 -7.28 13.12 15.73
C LEU A 357 -6.96 13.31 14.25
N THR A 358 -7.88 12.90 13.39
CA THR A 358 -7.80 13.10 11.95
C THR A 358 -8.99 13.92 11.46
N PHE A 359 -8.70 15.05 10.80
CA PHE A 359 -9.70 15.87 10.13
C PHE A 359 -9.98 15.35 8.71
N GLY A 360 -11.24 15.43 8.30
CA GLY A 360 -11.64 15.14 6.94
C GLY A 360 -11.23 16.22 5.94
N ASN A 361 -11.27 15.87 4.66
CA ASN A 361 -10.70 16.66 3.56
C ASN A 361 -11.12 18.13 3.52
N ASN A 362 -12.39 18.44 3.77
CA ASN A 362 -12.98 19.77 3.59
C ASN A 362 -12.87 20.69 4.80
N PHE A 363 -12.28 20.24 5.92
CA PHE A 363 -12.10 21.09 7.09
C PHE A 363 -11.12 22.23 6.80
N ASN A 364 -11.59 23.46 6.89
CA ASN A 364 -10.82 24.67 6.66
C ASN A 364 -11.34 25.85 7.49
N ARG A 365 -11.82 25.59 8.72
CA ARG A 365 -12.20 26.63 9.68
C ARG A 365 -11.03 27.00 10.59
N PRO A 366 -10.95 28.27 11.04
CA PRO A 366 -9.92 28.67 11.98
C PRO A 366 -10.08 27.91 13.30
N LEU A 367 -8.95 27.56 13.89
CA LEU A 367 -8.91 26.95 15.22
C LEU A 367 -8.97 28.04 16.29
N PHE A 368 -9.51 27.68 17.45
CA PHE A 368 -9.54 28.51 18.65
C PHE A 368 -8.77 27.79 19.76
N LEU A 369 -8.33 28.54 20.77
CA LEU A 369 -7.69 27.95 21.93
C LEU A 369 -8.64 26.94 22.59
N GLY A 370 -8.17 25.70 22.73
CA GLY A 370 -8.97 24.59 23.25
C GLY A 370 -9.83 23.83 22.22
N SER A 371 -9.81 24.21 20.93
CA SER A 371 -10.49 23.44 19.86
C SER A 371 -9.97 22.00 19.77
N ILE A 372 -8.69 21.79 20.04
CA ILE A 372 -8.04 20.48 20.07
C ILE A 372 -7.60 20.22 21.52
N PRO A 373 -8.02 19.10 22.15
CA PRO A 373 -7.71 18.83 23.55
C PRO A 373 -6.24 18.45 23.73
N SER A 374 -5.68 18.77 24.90
CA SER A 374 -4.26 18.52 25.22
C SER A 374 -3.87 17.05 25.31
N SER A 375 -4.84 16.13 25.30
CA SER A 375 -4.58 14.69 25.23
C SER A 375 -4.13 14.20 23.85
N VAL A 376 -4.32 14.99 22.79
CA VAL A 376 -4.00 14.59 21.41
C VAL A 376 -2.50 14.51 21.23
N LYS A 377 -2.02 13.33 20.79
CA LYS A 377 -0.61 13.04 20.48
C LYS A 377 -0.35 13.02 18.98
N SER A 378 -1.32 12.57 18.18
CA SER A 378 -1.23 12.53 16.72
C SER A 378 -2.34 13.37 16.10
N LEU A 379 -1.97 14.36 15.30
CA LEU A 379 -2.87 15.32 14.67
C LEU A 379 -2.65 15.35 13.15
N GLU A 380 -3.69 15.02 12.39
CA GLU A 380 -3.69 15.08 10.92
C GLU A 380 -4.79 16.01 10.41
N PHE A 381 -4.40 17.04 9.65
CA PHE A 381 -5.32 17.92 8.95
C PHE A 381 -5.72 17.38 7.58
N GLY A 382 -6.97 17.66 7.20
CA GLY A 382 -7.51 17.27 5.90
C GLY A 382 -6.95 18.09 4.73
N LYS A 383 -7.18 17.58 3.51
CA LYS A 383 -6.65 18.11 2.23
C LYS A 383 -6.72 19.63 2.06
N TYR A 384 -7.82 20.28 2.45
CA TYR A 384 -8.11 21.68 2.17
C TYR A 384 -7.82 22.64 3.33
N PHE A 385 -7.35 22.15 4.49
CA PHE A 385 -7.02 23.02 5.62
C PHE A 385 -5.89 23.99 5.25
N ASN A 386 -6.16 25.29 5.36
CA ASN A 386 -5.22 26.36 5.01
C ASN A 386 -5.46 27.63 5.84
N GLN A 387 -5.77 27.47 7.12
CA GLN A 387 -5.95 28.58 8.07
C GLN A 387 -4.64 28.89 8.80
N PRO A 388 -4.40 30.17 9.17
CA PRO A 388 -3.19 30.54 9.91
C PRO A 388 -3.18 29.87 11.28
N LEU A 389 -1.99 29.48 11.73
CA LEU A 389 -1.77 28.87 13.04
C LEU A 389 -1.09 29.86 13.98
N LEU A 390 -1.89 30.50 14.83
CA LEU A 390 -1.38 31.30 15.95
C LEU A 390 -0.77 30.38 17.02
N PRO A 391 0.11 30.91 17.87
CA PRO A 391 0.64 30.18 19.03
C PRO A 391 -0.48 29.55 19.87
N ASP A 392 -0.19 28.38 20.42
CA ASP A 392 -1.05 27.62 21.35
C ASP A 392 -2.36 27.05 20.76
N LEU A 393 -2.63 27.23 19.46
CA LEU A 393 -3.80 26.61 18.80
C LEU A 393 -3.68 25.10 18.65
N ILE A 394 -2.45 24.61 18.45
CA ILE A 394 -2.12 23.19 18.54
C ILE A 394 -1.60 22.95 19.95
N PRO A 395 -2.16 22.00 20.73
CA PRO A 395 -1.76 21.81 22.11
C PRO A 395 -0.38 21.14 22.21
N SER A 396 0.32 21.40 23.33
CA SER A 396 1.64 20.82 23.64
C SER A 396 1.64 19.31 23.91
N GLY A 397 0.51 18.62 23.77
CA GLY A 397 0.45 17.15 23.80
C GLY A 397 0.85 16.51 22.47
N VAL A 398 0.82 17.28 21.37
CA VAL A 398 1.02 16.75 20.02
C VAL A 398 2.49 16.40 19.79
N GLU A 399 2.74 15.16 19.39
CA GLU A 399 4.04 14.58 19.05
C GLU A 399 4.19 14.36 17.54
N SER A 400 3.09 14.13 16.82
CA SER A 400 3.07 13.96 15.37
C SER A 400 2.05 14.91 14.74
N LEU A 401 2.50 15.73 13.79
CA LEU A 401 1.69 16.73 13.10
C LEU A 401 1.81 16.56 11.59
N LYS A 402 0.67 16.35 10.92
CA LYS A 402 0.59 16.24 9.48
C LYS A 402 -0.40 17.24 8.90
N PHE A 403 0.06 18.03 7.93
CA PHE A 403 -0.78 18.93 7.16
C PHE A 403 -1.31 18.30 5.88
N GLY A 404 -2.52 18.72 5.49
CA GLY A 404 -3.10 18.36 4.20
C GLY A 404 -2.53 19.18 3.05
N SER A 405 -2.83 18.75 1.81
CA SER A 405 -2.18 19.25 0.59
C SER A 405 -2.23 20.76 0.37
N HIS A 406 -3.24 21.48 0.85
CA HIS A 406 -3.42 22.91 0.57
C HIS A 406 -2.81 23.85 1.62
N PHE A 407 -2.32 23.34 2.74
CA PHE A 407 -1.76 24.18 3.79
C PHE A 407 -0.55 24.95 3.26
N ASN A 408 -0.62 26.28 3.29
CA ASN A 408 0.40 27.18 2.76
C ASN A 408 0.41 28.53 3.51
N GLN A 409 0.23 28.49 4.83
CA GLN A 409 0.28 29.68 5.69
C GLN A 409 1.68 29.86 6.29
N ILE A 410 2.02 31.11 6.62
CA ILE A 410 3.30 31.43 7.27
C ILE A 410 3.31 30.82 8.68
N LEU A 411 4.44 30.21 9.05
CA LEU A 411 4.69 29.70 10.40
C LEU A 411 5.55 30.69 11.18
N ILE A 412 4.99 31.22 12.27
CA ILE A 412 5.69 32.06 13.22
C ILE A 412 6.16 31.23 14.41
N GLN A 413 6.94 31.84 15.30
CA GLN A 413 7.41 31.18 16.52
C GLN A 413 6.22 30.63 17.31
N ASN A 414 6.32 29.38 17.76
CA ASN A 414 5.30 28.65 18.51
C ASN A 414 3.99 28.33 17.75
N SER A 415 3.90 28.58 16.44
CA SER A 415 2.79 28.04 15.61
C SER A 415 2.71 26.51 15.68
N ILE A 416 3.86 25.85 15.83
CA ILE A 416 3.99 24.41 16.05
C ILE A 416 4.58 24.22 17.46
N PRO A 417 3.97 23.40 18.33
CA PRO A 417 4.45 23.19 19.70
C PRO A 417 5.84 22.55 19.75
N PRO A 418 6.66 22.87 20.78
CA PRO A 418 7.98 22.28 20.99
C PRO A 418 7.97 20.83 21.50
N THR A 419 6.84 20.14 21.34
CA THR A 419 6.67 18.71 21.67
C THR A 419 6.55 17.85 20.41
N VAL A 420 6.33 18.47 19.24
CA VAL A 420 6.21 17.76 17.97
C VAL A 420 7.57 17.18 17.59
N LYS A 421 7.61 15.88 17.33
CA LYS A 421 8.79 15.13 16.86
C LYS A 421 8.74 14.81 15.37
N SER A 422 7.55 14.63 14.81
CA SER A 422 7.34 14.40 13.37
C SER A 422 6.46 15.49 12.77
N LEU A 423 6.95 16.17 11.75
CA LEU A 423 6.23 17.21 11.02
C LEU A 423 6.26 16.92 9.52
N THR A 424 5.07 16.76 8.95
CA THR A 424 4.87 16.55 7.50
C THR A 424 4.01 17.68 6.94
N PHE A 425 4.54 18.39 5.95
CA PHE A 425 3.81 19.38 5.17
C PHE A 425 3.09 18.74 3.97
N GLY A 426 1.96 19.34 3.59
CA GLY A 426 1.25 18.97 2.37
C GLY A 426 1.86 19.59 1.12
N ASN A 427 1.41 19.10 -0.04
CA ASN A 427 1.99 19.38 -1.36
C ASN A 427 2.20 20.87 -1.68
N ASN A 428 1.30 21.77 -1.27
CA ASN A 428 1.33 23.18 -1.68
C ASN A 428 2.12 24.09 -0.74
N PHE A 429 2.64 23.60 0.39
CA PHE A 429 3.39 24.44 1.33
C PHE A 429 4.66 24.99 0.66
N ASN A 430 4.74 26.31 0.55
CA ASN A 430 5.84 27.00 -0.13
C ASN A 430 6.08 28.40 0.48
N GLN A 431 5.95 28.52 1.80
CA GLN A 431 6.26 29.76 2.53
C GLN A 431 7.73 29.79 2.97
N ASN A 432 8.26 31.00 3.17
CA ASN A 432 9.60 31.16 3.74
C ASN A 432 9.61 30.66 5.19
N LEU A 433 10.66 29.94 5.56
CA LEU A 433 10.91 29.52 6.94
C LEU A 433 12.01 30.37 7.56
N THR A 434 11.88 30.66 8.84
CA THR A 434 12.88 31.35 9.66
C THR A 434 13.41 30.40 10.75
N GLN A 435 14.45 30.80 11.48
CA GLN A 435 15.06 30.00 12.57
C GLN A 435 14.07 29.49 13.63
N TYR A 436 12.92 30.15 13.81
CA TYR A 436 11.92 29.79 14.82
C TYR A 436 10.62 29.22 14.24
N SER A 437 10.54 29.06 12.91
CA SER A 437 9.35 28.52 12.26
C SER A 437 9.18 27.01 12.51
N ILE A 438 10.28 26.28 12.70
CA ILE A 438 10.30 24.85 13.00
C ILE A 438 10.91 24.65 14.40
N PRO A 439 10.21 23.99 15.35
CA PRO A 439 10.70 23.85 16.71
C PRO A 439 11.85 22.83 16.83
N SER A 440 12.72 23.02 17.84
CA SER A 440 13.91 22.21 18.09
C SER A 440 13.64 20.80 18.64
N SER A 441 12.38 20.38 18.72
CA SER A 441 11.96 19.03 19.08
C SER A 441 11.81 18.10 17.88
N ILE A 442 11.79 18.65 16.66
CA ILE A 442 11.52 17.90 15.44
C ILE A 442 12.69 16.96 15.13
N GLU A 443 12.39 15.68 14.98
CA GLU A 443 13.33 14.63 14.59
C GLU A 443 13.12 14.22 13.13
N THR A 444 11.88 14.29 12.63
CA THR A 444 11.52 13.99 11.24
C THR A 444 10.78 15.17 10.62
N LEU A 445 11.32 15.70 9.52
CA LEU A 445 10.78 16.83 8.78
C LEU A 445 10.59 16.46 7.30
N GLU A 446 9.35 16.55 6.83
CA GLU A 446 9.00 16.24 5.45
C GLU A 446 8.28 17.42 4.80
N PHE A 447 8.83 17.90 3.68
CA PHE A 447 8.23 18.93 2.83
C PHE A 447 7.39 18.31 1.71
N GLY A 448 6.32 18.99 1.34
CA GLY A 448 5.50 18.64 0.18
C GLY A 448 6.11 19.08 -1.16
N ASP A 449 5.47 18.64 -2.23
CA ASP A 449 6.00 18.72 -3.61
C ASP A 449 6.34 20.12 -4.12
N GLN A 450 5.64 21.17 -3.69
CA GLN A 450 5.81 22.53 -4.20
C GLN A 450 6.81 23.37 -3.39
N PHE A 451 7.33 22.85 -2.27
CA PHE A 451 8.26 23.60 -1.45
C PHE A 451 9.56 23.88 -2.22
N ASN A 452 9.86 25.15 -2.47
CA ASN A 452 11.04 25.60 -3.21
C ASN A 452 11.55 26.95 -2.70
N LYS A 453 11.51 27.16 -1.38
CA LYS A 453 12.09 28.34 -0.73
C LYS A 453 13.51 28.08 -0.25
N GLN A 454 14.31 29.14 -0.20
CA GLN A 454 15.69 29.05 0.26
C GLN A 454 15.71 28.63 1.73
N ILE A 455 16.56 27.65 2.05
CA ILE A 455 16.86 27.26 3.42
C ILE A 455 18.14 27.97 3.84
N LEU A 456 18.02 28.88 4.81
CA LEU A 456 19.16 29.58 5.40
C LEU A 456 19.74 28.76 6.56
N GLU A 457 20.96 29.10 6.97
CA GLU A 457 21.58 28.55 8.17
C GLU A 457 20.64 28.71 9.39
N HIS A 458 20.59 27.70 10.26
CA HIS A 458 19.71 27.61 11.43
C HIS A 458 18.19 27.54 11.15
N THR A 459 17.74 27.51 9.90
CA THR A 459 16.31 27.34 9.56
C THR A 459 15.79 25.95 9.94
N ILE A 460 16.60 24.92 9.68
CA ILE A 460 16.32 23.54 10.07
C ILE A 460 17.00 23.30 11.43
N PRO A 461 16.26 22.87 12.47
CA PRO A 461 16.85 22.67 13.79
C PRO A 461 17.85 21.50 13.84
N PRO A 462 18.85 21.55 14.75
CA PRO A 462 19.85 20.49 14.90
C PRO A 462 19.32 19.20 15.57
N SER A 463 18.03 19.13 15.87
CA SER A 463 17.36 17.91 16.34
C SER A 463 16.95 16.98 15.19
N VAL A 464 16.81 17.52 13.96
CA VAL A 464 16.28 16.77 12.82
C VAL A 464 17.27 15.69 12.40
N GLN A 465 16.80 14.46 12.28
CA GLN A 465 17.57 13.29 11.86
C GLN A 465 17.17 12.83 10.45
N THR A 466 15.91 13.04 10.07
CA THR A 466 15.36 12.70 8.75
C THR A 466 14.77 13.94 8.11
N LEU A 467 15.30 14.32 6.95
CA LEU A 467 14.82 15.46 6.17
C LEU A 467 14.47 15.02 4.75
N LYS A 468 13.23 15.28 4.34
CA LYS A 468 12.76 14.99 2.98
C LYS A 468 12.24 16.25 2.31
N PHE A 469 12.76 16.53 1.13
CA PHE A 469 12.25 17.54 0.22
C PHE A 469 11.33 16.92 -0.83
N GLY A 470 10.28 17.64 -1.19
CA GLY A 470 9.37 17.25 -2.28
C GLY A 470 9.92 17.52 -3.68
N LEU A 471 9.10 17.22 -4.68
CA LEU A 471 9.47 17.21 -6.11
C LEU A 471 10.14 18.50 -6.62
N SER A 472 9.68 19.68 -6.20
CA SER A 472 10.05 20.97 -6.81
C SER A 472 11.26 21.65 -6.18
N PHE A 473 11.79 21.14 -5.07
CA PHE A 473 12.87 21.80 -4.36
C PHE A 473 14.15 21.82 -5.22
N ASN A 474 14.64 23.01 -5.55
CA ASN A 474 15.85 23.18 -6.36
C ASN A 474 16.66 24.44 -6.00
N GLN A 475 16.62 24.85 -4.73
CA GLN A 475 17.40 26.00 -4.25
C GLN A 475 18.85 25.60 -3.99
N ILE A 476 19.76 26.56 -4.17
CA ILE A 476 21.18 26.41 -3.80
C ILE A 476 21.28 26.39 -2.27
N LEU A 477 21.87 25.32 -1.72
CA LEU A 477 22.12 25.16 -0.30
C LEU A 477 23.58 25.45 0.02
N LYS A 478 23.83 26.32 1.00
CA LYS A 478 25.18 26.62 1.49
C LYS A 478 25.56 25.66 2.62
N LYS A 479 26.87 25.47 2.84
CA LYS A 479 27.37 24.77 4.03
C LYS A 479 26.75 25.39 5.29
N GLY A 480 26.24 24.55 6.21
CA GLY A 480 25.49 24.99 7.41
C GLY A 480 23.97 25.05 7.24
N SER A 481 23.43 25.05 6.01
CA SER A 481 21.97 25.06 5.78
C SER A 481 21.29 23.77 6.22
N ILE A 482 22.00 22.65 6.10
CA ILE A 482 21.56 21.32 6.55
C ILE A 482 22.37 20.95 7.80
N PRO A 483 21.74 20.74 8.97
CA PRO A 483 22.44 20.44 10.23
C PRO A 483 23.18 19.09 10.22
N SER A 484 24.26 19.01 11.00
CA SER A 484 25.07 17.78 11.16
C SER A 484 24.38 16.65 11.95
N SER A 485 23.14 16.83 12.37
CA SER A 485 22.31 15.80 12.99
C SER A 485 21.62 14.89 11.97
N ILE A 486 21.53 15.33 10.71
CA ILE A 486 20.81 14.62 9.65
C ILE A 486 21.54 13.32 9.29
N LYS A 487 20.80 12.21 9.36
CA LYS A 487 21.24 10.86 8.99
C LYS A 487 20.64 10.42 7.66
N SER A 488 19.40 10.83 7.38
CA SER A 488 18.66 10.53 6.16
C SER A 488 18.25 11.83 5.47
N LEU A 489 18.67 11.98 4.22
CA LEU A 489 18.38 13.13 3.37
C LEU A 489 17.77 12.67 2.05
N THR A 490 16.59 13.19 1.71
CA THR A 490 15.90 12.89 0.45
C THR A 490 15.65 14.18 -0.32
N PHE A 491 16.04 14.18 -1.59
CA PHE A 491 15.69 15.22 -2.55
C PHE A 491 14.68 14.69 -3.57
N GLY A 492 13.73 15.55 -3.95
CA GLY A 492 12.77 15.27 -5.02
C GLY A 492 13.36 15.45 -6.42
N GLU A 493 12.51 15.25 -7.42
CA GLU A 493 12.90 15.13 -8.83
C GLU A 493 13.69 16.32 -9.40
N ASN A 494 13.36 17.56 -9.02
CA ASN A 494 13.93 18.76 -9.62
C ASN A 494 15.27 19.20 -9.03
N PHE A 495 15.73 18.61 -7.94
CA PHE A 495 16.98 19.01 -7.32
C PHE A 495 18.18 18.64 -8.22
N CYS A 496 18.89 19.65 -8.72
CA CYS A 496 20.05 19.45 -9.60
C CYS A 496 21.36 20.12 -9.12
N ASN A 497 21.36 20.72 -7.92
CA ASN A 497 22.51 21.45 -7.37
C ASN A 497 23.58 20.54 -6.74
N SER A 498 24.80 21.06 -6.62
CA SER A 498 25.96 20.39 -5.98
C SER A 498 25.66 19.97 -4.54
N LEU A 499 26.19 18.82 -4.11
CA LEU A 499 26.05 18.26 -2.76
C LEU A 499 27.16 18.69 -1.77
N SER A 500 27.99 19.68 -2.12
CA SER A 500 29.12 20.14 -1.28
C SER A 500 28.71 20.64 0.11
N PHE A 501 27.43 20.96 0.32
CA PHE A 501 26.89 21.37 1.62
C PHE A 501 26.51 20.19 2.54
N VAL A 502 26.41 18.97 2.01
CA VAL A 502 25.87 17.81 2.74
C VAL A 502 26.82 17.45 3.90
N PRO A 503 26.33 17.38 5.14
CA PRO A 503 27.17 17.05 6.29
C PRO A 503 27.59 15.57 6.29
N SER A 504 28.74 15.29 6.88
CA SER A 504 29.32 13.93 6.98
C SER A 504 28.51 12.96 7.84
N SER A 505 27.46 13.43 8.52
CA SER A 505 26.50 12.63 9.27
C SER A 505 25.52 11.86 8.37
N VAL A 506 25.33 12.30 7.12
CA VAL A 506 24.35 11.69 6.20
C VAL A 506 24.84 10.32 5.75
N LYS A 507 24.03 9.30 6.05
CA LYS A 507 24.27 7.88 5.72
C LYS A 507 23.32 7.36 4.65
N LEU A 508 22.07 7.84 4.65
CA LEU A 508 21.06 7.51 3.65
C LEU A 508 20.79 8.74 2.79
N LEU A 509 21.04 8.63 1.50
CA LEU A 509 20.83 9.69 0.52
C LEU A 509 19.91 9.20 -0.61
N THR A 510 18.86 9.95 -0.88
CA THR A 510 17.98 9.73 -2.03
C THR A 510 18.01 10.94 -2.95
N LEU A 511 18.25 10.70 -4.25
CA LEU A 511 18.40 11.72 -5.28
C LEU A 511 17.37 11.56 -6.39
N GLY A 512 16.82 12.69 -6.81
CA GLY A 512 15.77 12.77 -7.82
C GLY A 512 16.28 12.66 -9.26
N LYS A 513 15.31 12.54 -10.18
CA LYS A 513 15.47 12.45 -11.63
C LYS A 513 16.48 13.43 -12.26
N HIS A 514 16.43 14.71 -11.90
CA HIS A 514 17.22 15.77 -12.55
C HIS A 514 18.59 16.00 -11.91
N PHE A 515 18.97 15.21 -10.90
CA PHE A 515 20.28 15.34 -10.27
C PHE A 515 21.42 15.13 -11.29
N GLY A 516 22.45 15.98 -11.23
CA GLY A 516 23.62 15.91 -12.10
C GLY A 516 23.47 16.63 -13.46
N LEU A 517 22.26 16.92 -13.94
CA LEU A 517 22.05 17.54 -15.28
C LEU A 517 22.68 18.93 -15.45
N ASN A 518 22.90 19.68 -14.37
CA ASN A 518 23.44 21.05 -14.38
C ASN A 518 24.79 21.18 -13.66
N GLN A 519 25.47 20.07 -13.36
CA GLN A 519 26.76 20.11 -12.65
C GLN A 519 27.93 19.92 -13.61
N PRO A 520 29.06 20.62 -13.38
CA PRO A 520 30.30 20.27 -14.06
C PRO A 520 30.65 18.81 -13.74
N VAL A 521 31.25 18.13 -14.71
CA VAL A 521 31.70 16.73 -14.58
C VAL A 521 32.94 16.70 -13.69
N GLU A 522 32.75 16.89 -12.38
CA GLU A 522 33.81 16.85 -11.37
C GLU A 522 33.88 15.47 -10.69
N CYS A 523 35.06 15.11 -10.19
CA CYS A 523 35.26 13.94 -9.33
C CYS A 523 34.59 14.17 -7.96
N GLU A 524 34.08 13.11 -7.32
CA GLU A 524 33.44 13.14 -5.97
C GLU A 524 32.04 13.79 -5.87
N LEU A 525 31.15 13.45 -6.81
CA LEU A 525 29.75 13.94 -6.85
C LEU A 525 28.91 13.58 -5.61
N ILE A 526 29.15 12.40 -5.03
CA ILE A 526 28.41 11.89 -3.87
C ILE A 526 29.28 11.98 -2.60
N PRO A 527 28.77 12.51 -1.47
CA PRO A 527 29.55 12.66 -0.25
C PRO A 527 30.10 11.33 0.30
N PRO A 528 31.37 11.28 0.76
CA PRO A 528 32.04 10.04 1.19
C PRO A 528 31.48 9.42 2.48
N SER A 529 30.51 10.08 3.14
CA SER A 529 29.84 9.52 4.32
C SER A 529 28.69 8.57 3.98
N VAL A 530 28.15 8.63 2.74
CA VAL A 530 26.94 7.93 2.32
C VAL A 530 27.17 6.42 2.25
N GLU A 531 26.27 5.64 2.87
CA GLU A 531 26.31 4.18 2.88
C GLU A 531 25.17 3.56 2.07
N PHE A 532 24.02 4.25 2.01
CA PHE A 532 22.83 3.83 1.29
C PHE A 532 22.45 4.92 0.29
N LEU A 533 22.56 4.62 -0.99
CA LEU A 533 22.29 5.56 -2.09
C LEU A 533 21.10 5.07 -2.90
N THR A 534 20.12 5.95 -3.11
CA THR A 534 18.95 5.66 -3.94
C THR A 534 18.74 6.76 -4.98
N PHE A 535 18.57 6.37 -6.23
CA PHE A 535 18.12 7.24 -7.31
C PHE A 535 16.66 6.93 -7.63
N THR A 536 15.81 7.96 -7.68
CA THR A 536 14.39 7.80 -8.00
C THR A 536 14.17 7.45 -9.48
N SER A 537 12.93 7.10 -9.81
CA SER A 537 12.53 6.79 -11.17
C SER A 537 12.84 7.94 -12.13
N GLY A 538 13.26 7.60 -13.35
CA GLY A 538 13.60 8.56 -14.42
C GLY A 538 14.98 9.22 -14.31
N PHE A 539 15.79 8.92 -13.29
CA PHE A 539 17.18 9.36 -13.22
C PHE A 539 17.94 8.91 -14.47
N SER A 540 18.57 9.86 -15.18
CA SER A 540 19.17 9.60 -16.50
C SER A 540 20.57 10.20 -16.68
N PHE A 541 21.13 10.79 -15.61
CA PHE A 541 22.47 11.35 -15.64
C PHE A 541 23.55 10.26 -15.63
N VAL A 542 24.52 10.39 -16.54
CA VAL A 542 25.66 9.46 -16.63
C VAL A 542 26.65 9.81 -15.52
N LEU A 543 26.76 8.93 -14.54
CA LEU A 543 27.67 9.10 -13.41
C LEU A 543 29.13 9.00 -13.88
N PRO A 544 29.99 9.99 -13.58
CA PRO A 544 31.41 9.93 -13.91
C PRO A 544 32.12 8.79 -13.17
N LYS A 545 33.26 8.35 -13.70
CA LYS A 545 34.13 7.38 -13.00
C LYS A 545 34.51 7.91 -11.60
N ASN A 546 34.49 7.02 -10.60
CA ASN A 546 34.75 7.34 -9.19
C ASN A 546 33.78 8.36 -8.54
N SER A 547 32.59 8.59 -9.10
CA SER A 547 31.60 9.52 -8.54
C SER A 547 30.85 8.96 -7.33
N ILE A 548 30.74 7.64 -7.21
CA ILE A 548 30.16 6.95 -6.06
C ILE A 548 31.30 6.55 -5.11
N PRO A 549 31.28 6.95 -3.83
CA PRO A 549 32.35 6.63 -2.88
C PRO A 549 32.31 5.17 -2.43
N SER A 550 33.47 4.64 -2.02
CA SER A 550 33.64 3.27 -1.48
C SER A 550 32.93 3.03 -0.14
N SER A 551 32.36 4.07 0.47
CA SER A 551 31.48 3.95 1.63
C SER A 551 30.12 3.35 1.28
N VAL A 552 29.68 3.46 0.01
CA VAL A 552 28.35 2.97 -0.42
C VAL A 552 28.32 1.45 -0.41
N ARG A 553 27.33 0.92 0.31
CA ARG A 553 27.08 -0.51 0.54
C ARG A 553 25.84 -1.00 -0.19
N SER A 554 24.85 -0.11 -0.31
CA SER A 554 23.58 -0.34 -0.97
C SER A 554 23.32 0.75 -2.01
N LEU A 555 23.09 0.34 -3.25
CA LEU A 555 22.80 1.22 -4.38
C LEU A 555 21.50 0.79 -5.05
N THR A 556 20.52 1.68 -5.08
CA THR A 556 19.20 1.42 -5.69
C THR A 556 18.91 2.46 -6.77
N PHE A 557 18.53 2.02 -7.96
CA PHE A 557 17.84 2.82 -8.96
C PHE A 557 16.39 2.32 -9.03
N HIS A 558 15.45 3.24 -8.98
CA HIS A 558 14.04 2.97 -9.25
C HIS A 558 13.77 2.97 -10.76
N ASP A 559 12.56 2.55 -11.16
CA ASP A 559 12.15 2.23 -12.53
C ASP A 559 12.52 3.33 -13.56
N ASP A 560 12.87 2.94 -14.79
CA ASP A 560 13.30 3.77 -15.94
C ASP A 560 14.80 4.19 -16.00
N PHE A 561 15.70 3.56 -15.24
CA PHE A 561 17.15 3.80 -15.39
C PHE A 561 17.72 3.05 -16.61
N ASN A 562 17.82 3.75 -17.75
CA ASN A 562 18.28 3.19 -19.02
C ASN A 562 19.61 3.83 -19.48
N LYS A 563 20.69 3.66 -18.71
CA LYS A 563 22.04 4.09 -19.13
C LYS A 563 23.11 3.08 -18.76
N VAL A 564 24.11 2.94 -19.64
CA VAL A 564 25.32 2.14 -19.39
C VAL A 564 26.12 2.79 -18.27
N LEU A 565 26.16 2.13 -17.11
CA LEU A 565 27.14 2.45 -16.07
C LEU A 565 28.48 1.88 -16.52
N SER A 566 29.51 2.72 -16.65
CA SER A 566 30.86 2.20 -16.92
C SER A 566 31.27 1.22 -15.83
N GLN A 567 32.00 0.15 -16.19
CA GLN A 567 32.40 -0.93 -15.28
C GLN A 567 33.13 -0.45 -14.01
N ASP A 568 33.76 0.74 -14.08
CA ASP A 568 34.47 1.38 -12.96
C ASP A 568 33.62 2.39 -12.15
N SER A 569 32.33 2.55 -12.43
CA SER A 569 31.46 3.53 -11.76
C SER A 569 30.77 3.00 -10.50
N ILE A 570 30.71 1.68 -10.32
CA ILE A 570 30.14 1.04 -9.12
C ILE A 570 31.29 0.56 -8.23
N PRO A 571 31.41 1.06 -6.99
CA PRO A 571 32.45 0.61 -6.06
C PRO A 571 32.30 -0.88 -5.69
N SER A 572 33.42 -1.55 -5.47
CA SER A 572 33.46 -2.96 -5.03
C SER A 572 32.80 -3.20 -3.65
N SER A 573 32.59 -2.13 -2.86
CA SER A 573 31.90 -2.14 -1.58
C SER A 573 30.38 -2.37 -1.69
N VAL A 574 29.79 -2.18 -2.88
CA VAL A 574 28.34 -2.34 -3.09
C VAL A 574 27.99 -3.83 -3.13
N PHE A 575 27.38 -4.32 -2.05
CA PHE A 575 26.91 -5.72 -1.96
C PHE A 575 25.39 -5.86 -2.18
N TYR A 576 24.64 -4.75 -2.12
CA TYR A 576 23.23 -4.69 -2.52
C TYR A 576 23.07 -3.69 -3.67
N PHE A 577 22.65 -4.19 -4.84
CA PHE A 577 22.40 -3.38 -6.03
C PHE A 577 21.02 -3.72 -6.59
N LYS A 578 20.17 -2.71 -6.79
CA LYS A 578 18.85 -2.84 -7.42
C LYS A 578 18.76 -1.81 -8.55
N SER A 579 18.50 -2.24 -9.80
CA SER A 579 18.25 -1.33 -10.94
C SER A 579 16.79 -1.43 -11.35
N GLY A 580 16.16 -0.29 -11.65
CA GLY A 580 14.79 -0.22 -12.13
C GLY A 580 14.78 -0.14 -13.65
N ASP A 581 14.34 -1.22 -14.30
CA ASP A 581 14.23 -1.42 -15.74
C ASP A 581 15.54 -1.48 -16.58
N ASP A 582 15.97 -2.72 -16.82
CA ASP A 582 16.80 -3.16 -17.96
C ASP A 582 16.08 -2.85 -19.30
N LYS A 583 16.31 -1.68 -19.90
CA LYS A 583 16.07 -1.42 -21.33
C LYS A 583 17.40 -0.99 -21.98
N ASN A 584 17.80 -1.66 -23.07
CA ASN A 584 18.67 -1.35 -24.24
C ASN A 584 19.68 -0.16 -24.19
N ASP A 585 20.96 -0.24 -24.57
CA ASP A 585 21.62 -0.92 -25.71
C ASP A 585 23.10 -1.22 -25.39
N GLY A 586 23.69 -2.19 -26.13
CA GLY A 586 25.01 -2.75 -25.86
C GLY A 586 26.18 -1.77 -25.95
N GLU A 587 26.98 -1.74 -24.89
CA GLU A 587 28.38 -2.18 -24.82
C GLU A 587 28.73 -2.51 -23.36
#